data_AF-A0A3S4YLW6-F1
#
_entry.id   AF-A0A3S4YLW6-F1
#
_cell.length_a   1.000
_cell.length_b   1.000
_cell.length_c   1.000
_cell.angle_alpha   90.00
_cell.angle_beta   90.00
_cell.angle_gamma   90.00
#
_symmetry.space_group_name_H-M   'P 1'
#
loop_
_entity.id
_entity.type
_entity.pdbx_description
1 polymer ?
#
loop_
_entity_poly.entity_id
_entity_poly.type
_entity_poly.pdbx_seq_one_letter_code
_entity_poly.pdbx_strand_id
1 'polypeptide(L)'
;MPPKEDIEYYSEFLIKLVKDQGIFLAILFVLFLIALYFLWKYLLKTIERSVEESSDKTLKIYQSSIDKDFFKFQSLHENQIDAIHKVYQDFNELNMHINFLLNGENFSDQADPNELISHIILLRHNFKKTFFKNKLLFNKDLCIKIERLIPKVDEFISTFQSGLFPEMTSEQRNENAGLNDGFIISGIWSGGTFETLLNELLEINTEIEDEFRKIVGTD
;
A
#
# COMPACT_ATOMS: atom_id res chain seq x y z
N MET A 1 54.69 20.37 -24.98
CA MET A 1 56.12 20.69 -25.16
C MET A 1 56.56 21.37 -23.88
N PRO A 2 57.52 20.83 -23.11
CA PRO A 2 58.09 21.58 -22.01
C PRO A 2 58.73 22.87 -22.57
N PRO A 3 58.63 24.01 -21.87
CA PRO A 3 59.21 25.27 -22.32
C PRO A 3 60.73 25.13 -22.48
N LYS A 4 61.31 25.80 -23.50
CA LYS A 4 62.72 25.65 -23.87
C LYS A 4 63.70 25.96 -22.72
N GLU A 5 63.30 26.82 -21.79
CA GLU A 5 64.09 27.22 -20.61
C GLU A 5 64.33 26.05 -19.64
N ASP A 6 63.40 25.09 -19.54
CA ASP A 6 63.55 23.93 -18.66
C ASP A 6 64.64 22.97 -19.18
N ILE A 7 64.70 22.78 -20.50
CA ILE A 7 65.64 21.85 -21.14
C ILE A 7 67.09 22.34 -20.98
N GLU A 8 67.33 23.64 -21.17
CA GLU A 8 68.65 24.24 -20.96
C GLU A 8 69.08 24.11 -19.50
N TYR A 9 68.18 24.40 -18.55
CA TYR A 9 68.45 24.26 -17.12
C TYR A 9 68.82 22.82 -16.72
N TYR A 10 68.06 21.81 -17.18
CA TYR A 10 68.38 20.40 -16.90
C TYR A 10 69.68 19.96 -17.56
N SER A 11 69.99 20.49 -18.75
CA SER A 11 71.25 20.18 -19.44
C SER A 11 72.47 20.74 -18.70
N GLU A 12 72.40 21.97 -18.21
CA GLU A 12 73.48 22.58 -17.42
C GLU A 12 73.67 21.87 -16.07
N PHE A 13 72.57 21.48 -15.42
CA PHE A 13 72.60 20.72 -14.17
C PHE A 13 73.26 19.34 -14.36
N LEU A 14 72.92 18.61 -15.42
CA LEU A 14 73.53 17.32 -15.73
C LEU A 14 75.01 17.46 -16.08
N ILE A 15 75.40 18.48 -16.84
CA ILE A 15 76.81 18.76 -17.17
C ILE A 15 77.61 19.06 -15.89
N LYS A 16 77.04 19.85 -14.96
CA LYS A 16 77.67 20.15 -13.66
C LYS A 16 77.81 18.90 -12.79
N LEU A 17 76.80 18.04 -12.77
CA LEU A 17 76.79 16.79 -12.00
C LEU A 17 77.81 15.77 -12.54
N VAL A 18 77.95 15.69 -13.87
CA VAL A 18 79.00 14.91 -14.54
C VAL A 18 80.40 15.43 -14.19
N LYS A 19 80.57 16.75 -14.11
CA LYS A 19 81.86 17.39 -13.82
C LYS A 19 82.32 17.22 -12.37
N ASP A 20 81.39 17.27 -11.42
CA ASP A 20 81.69 17.21 -9.99
C ASP A 20 81.74 15.78 -9.42
N GLN A 21 80.96 14.84 -9.98
CA GLN A 21 80.78 13.49 -9.40
C GLN A 21 80.96 12.34 -10.41
N GLY A 22 81.24 12.64 -11.67
CA GLY A 22 81.48 11.65 -12.72
C GLY A 22 80.23 11.13 -13.42
N ILE A 23 80.44 10.62 -14.64
CA ILE A 23 79.37 10.18 -15.58
C ILE A 23 78.46 9.10 -14.99
N PHE A 24 79.01 8.25 -14.12
CA PHE A 24 78.28 7.12 -13.53
C PHE A 24 77.10 7.56 -12.65
N LEU A 25 77.29 8.61 -11.84
CA LEU A 25 76.24 9.16 -10.97
C LEU A 25 75.14 9.88 -11.76
N ALA A 26 75.50 10.54 -12.86
CA ALA A 26 74.52 11.17 -13.76
C ALA A 26 73.62 10.13 -14.43
N ILE A 27 74.18 9.01 -14.92
CA ILE A 27 73.40 7.91 -15.49
C ILE A 27 72.48 7.28 -14.44
N LEU A 28 73.00 7.05 -13.23
CA LEU A 28 72.23 6.47 -12.13
C LEU A 28 71.07 7.38 -11.69
N PHE A 29 71.28 8.70 -11.69
CA PHE A 29 70.25 9.69 -11.40
C PHE A 29 69.13 9.70 -12.46
N VAL A 30 69.49 9.63 -13.75
CA VAL A 30 68.50 9.54 -14.83
C VAL A 30 67.68 8.24 -14.73
N LEU A 31 68.34 7.11 -14.46
CA LEU A 31 67.66 5.83 -14.25
C LEU A 31 66.73 5.87 -13.03
N PHE A 32 67.16 6.54 -11.95
CA PHE A 32 66.35 6.73 -10.75
C PHE A 32 65.08 7.53 -11.06
N LEU A 33 65.19 8.63 -11.82
CA LEU A 33 64.03 9.43 -12.24
C LEU A 33 63.06 8.62 -13.11
N ILE A 34 63.58 7.81 -14.03
CA ILE A 34 62.74 6.92 -14.86
C ILE A 34 62.00 5.90 -13.99
N ALA A 35 62.69 5.27 -13.04
CA ALA A 35 62.07 4.32 -12.11
C ALA A 35 60.98 4.98 -11.28
N LEU A 36 61.22 6.21 -10.80
CA LEU A 36 60.27 6.99 -10.00
C LEU A 36 59.01 7.34 -10.81
N TYR A 37 59.17 7.68 -12.10
CA TYR A 37 58.06 7.92 -13.01
C TYR A 37 57.20 6.65 -13.22
N PHE A 38 57.80 5.49 -13.43
CA PHE A 38 57.06 4.24 -13.57
C PHE A 38 56.32 3.85 -12.29
N LEU A 39 56.95 4.05 -11.12
CA LEU A 39 56.34 3.83 -9.81
C LEU A 39 55.12 4.73 -9.59
N TRP A 40 55.25 6.02 -9.94
CA TRP A 40 54.15 6.98 -9.86
C TRP A 40 52.97 6.56 -10.74
N LYS A 41 53.23 6.18 -12.00
CA LYS A 41 52.19 5.73 -12.93
C LYS A 41 51.48 4.46 -12.46
N TYR A 42 52.22 3.54 -11.84
CA TYR A 42 51.66 2.31 -11.27
C TYR A 42 50.75 2.59 -10.07
N LEU A 43 51.15 3.51 -9.19
CA LEU A 43 50.35 3.91 -8.03
C LEU A 43 49.06 4.61 -8.44
N LEU A 44 49.12 5.55 -9.40
CA LEU A 44 47.93 6.24 -9.94
C LEU A 44 46.90 5.24 -10.47
N LYS A 45 47.33 4.30 -11.30
CA LYS A 45 46.45 3.28 -11.90
C LYS A 45 45.85 2.33 -10.85
N THR A 46 46.56 2.08 -9.76
CA THR A 46 46.09 1.25 -8.65
C THR A 46 45.05 1.99 -7.81
N ILE A 47 45.26 3.29 -7.57
CA ILE A 47 44.31 4.15 -6.87
C ILE A 47 43.02 4.30 -7.68
N GLU A 48 43.11 4.57 -9.00
CA GLU A 48 41.94 4.67 -9.89
C GLU A 48 41.10 3.39 -9.86
N ARG A 49 41.72 2.22 -10.02
CA ARG A 49 41.02 0.92 -9.91
C ARG A 49 40.38 0.69 -8.55
N SER A 50 41.07 1.06 -7.47
CA SER A 50 40.54 0.90 -6.11
C SER A 50 39.34 1.80 -5.85
N VAL A 51 39.33 3.00 -6.42
CA VAL A 51 38.23 3.97 -6.30
C VAL A 51 37.03 3.51 -7.14
N GLU A 52 37.25 3.04 -8.37
CA GLU A 52 36.20 2.44 -9.21
C GLU A 52 35.57 1.21 -8.55
N GLU A 53 36.36 0.24 -8.08
CA GLU A 53 35.83 -0.97 -7.44
C GLU A 53 35.07 -0.66 -6.14
N SER A 54 35.56 0.29 -5.34
CA SER A 54 34.89 0.71 -4.11
C SER A 54 33.58 1.45 -4.41
N SER A 55 33.59 2.33 -5.41
CA SER A 55 32.42 3.07 -5.86
C SER A 55 31.34 2.11 -6.39
N ASP A 56 31.70 1.18 -7.28
CA ASP A 56 30.77 0.22 -7.87
C ASP A 56 30.19 -0.76 -6.85
N LYS A 57 30.99 -1.23 -5.89
CA LYS A 57 30.48 -2.06 -4.80
C LYS A 57 29.48 -1.31 -3.93
N THR A 58 29.79 -0.06 -3.60
CA THR A 58 28.93 0.78 -2.78
C THR A 58 27.62 1.10 -3.51
N LEU A 59 27.70 1.43 -4.80
CA LEU A 59 26.54 1.74 -5.64
C LEU A 59 25.60 0.54 -5.81
N LYS A 60 26.15 -0.67 -5.99
CA LYS A 60 25.37 -1.92 -6.03
C LYS A 60 24.69 -2.24 -4.69
N ILE A 61 25.36 -1.98 -3.57
CA ILE A 61 24.76 -2.16 -2.24
C ILE A 61 23.59 -1.19 -2.04
N TYR A 62 23.76 0.07 -2.43
CA TYR A 62 22.68 1.06 -2.38
C TYR A 62 21.52 0.70 -3.30
N GLN A 63 21.78 0.31 -4.55
CA GLN A 63 20.74 -0.16 -5.47
C GLN A 63 19.99 -1.37 -4.91
N SER A 64 20.70 -2.38 -4.39
CA SER A 64 20.05 -3.55 -3.78
C SER A 64 19.21 -3.21 -2.54
N SER A 65 19.63 -2.22 -1.74
CA SER A 65 18.85 -1.75 -0.59
C SER A 65 17.58 -1.03 -1.06
N ILE A 66 17.70 -0.16 -2.06
CA ILE A 66 16.57 0.56 -2.64
C ILE A 66 15.57 -0.41 -3.28
N ASP A 67 16.05 -1.40 -4.04
CA ASP A 67 15.18 -2.41 -4.65
C ASP A 67 14.44 -3.23 -3.58
N LYS A 68 15.12 -3.65 -2.51
CA LYS A 68 14.48 -4.36 -1.40
C LYS A 68 13.43 -3.50 -0.71
N ASP A 69 13.73 -2.24 -0.47
CA ASP A 69 12.79 -1.30 0.11
C ASP A 69 11.60 -1.09 -0.83
N PHE A 70 11.83 -0.97 -2.13
CA PHE A 70 10.78 -0.85 -3.14
C PHE A 70 9.84 -2.07 -3.17
N PHE A 71 10.38 -3.30 -3.20
CA PHE A 71 9.57 -4.52 -3.10
C PHE A 71 8.79 -4.60 -1.78
N LYS A 72 9.41 -4.16 -0.68
CA LYS A 72 8.74 -4.10 0.62
C LYS A 72 7.62 -3.05 0.62
N PHE A 73 7.82 -1.89 0.01
CA PHE A 73 6.77 -0.86 -0.11
C PHE A 73 5.62 -1.34 -1.01
N GLN A 74 5.94 -1.97 -2.14
CA GLN A 74 4.95 -2.52 -3.05
C GLN A 74 4.09 -3.58 -2.35
N SER A 75 4.71 -4.54 -1.67
CA SER A 75 3.97 -5.56 -0.92
C SER A 75 3.17 -4.98 0.25
N LEU A 76 3.66 -3.94 0.93
CA LEU A 76 2.88 -3.25 1.96
C LEU A 76 1.66 -2.52 1.39
N HIS A 77 1.81 -1.87 0.23
CA HIS A 77 0.72 -1.17 -0.46
C HIS A 77 -0.33 -2.15 -1.00
N GLU A 78 0.09 -3.26 -1.60
CA GLU A 78 -0.82 -4.35 -2.02
C GLU A 78 -1.61 -4.91 -0.82
N ASN A 79 -0.93 -5.16 0.31
CA ASN A 79 -1.60 -5.60 1.54
C ASN A 79 -2.60 -4.57 2.09
N GLN A 80 -2.34 -3.26 1.92
CA GLN A 80 -3.27 -2.21 2.31
C GLN A 80 -4.49 -2.16 1.39
N ILE A 81 -4.29 -2.29 0.07
CA ILE A 81 -5.37 -2.39 -0.91
C ILE A 81 -6.25 -3.59 -0.58
N ASP A 82 -5.66 -4.77 -0.38
CA ASP A 82 -6.40 -6.00 -0.07
C ASP A 82 -7.19 -5.88 1.23
N ALA A 83 -6.60 -5.25 2.25
CA ALA A 83 -7.26 -5.03 3.53
C ALA A 83 -8.50 -4.12 3.40
N ILE A 84 -8.41 -3.04 2.63
CA ILE A 84 -9.51 -2.09 2.42
C ILE A 84 -10.57 -2.70 1.52
N HIS A 85 -10.16 -3.39 0.45
CA HIS A 85 -11.06 -4.13 -0.41
C HIS A 85 -11.87 -5.16 0.39
N LYS A 86 -11.22 -5.86 1.33
CA LYS A 86 -11.92 -6.83 2.18
C LYS A 86 -12.93 -6.17 3.11
N VAL A 87 -12.61 -5.00 3.68
CA VAL A 87 -13.58 -4.23 4.49
C VAL A 87 -14.75 -3.75 3.64
N TYR A 88 -14.49 -3.26 2.42
CA TYR A 88 -15.52 -2.85 1.48
C TYR A 88 -16.44 -4.00 1.09
N GLN A 89 -15.88 -5.17 0.74
CA GLN A 89 -16.66 -6.37 0.42
C GLN A 89 -17.55 -6.80 1.59
N ASP A 90 -16.98 -6.94 2.79
CA ASP A 90 -17.73 -7.36 3.99
C ASP A 90 -18.85 -6.35 4.33
N PHE A 91 -18.60 -5.04 4.12
CA PHE A 91 -19.59 -3.99 4.32
C PHE A 91 -20.70 -4.00 3.28
N ASN A 92 -20.34 -4.12 2.00
CA ASN A 92 -21.30 -4.15 0.91
C ASN A 92 -22.20 -5.38 0.99
N GLU A 93 -21.65 -6.54 1.35
CA GLU A 93 -22.43 -7.76 1.58
C GLU A 93 -23.44 -7.58 2.72
N LEU A 94 -23.03 -6.98 3.84
CA LEU A 94 -23.93 -6.63 4.94
C LEU A 94 -25.03 -5.65 4.48
N ASN A 95 -24.64 -4.59 3.76
CA ASN A 95 -25.55 -3.57 3.26
C ASN A 95 -26.61 -4.15 2.31
N MET A 96 -26.21 -5.01 1.38
CA MET A 96 -27.13 -5.67 0.45
C MET A 96 -28.17 -6.52 1.20
N HIS A 97 -27.76 -7.31 2.19
CA HIS A 97 -28.70 -8.16 2.94
C HIS A 97 -29.66 -7.35 3.81
N ILE A 98 -29.22 -6.24 4.40
CA ILE A 98 -30.10 -5.33 5.14
C ILE A 98 -31.09 -4.64 4.19
N ASN A 99 -30.62 -4.15 3.04
CA ASN A 99 -31.48 -3.57 2.01
C ASN A 99 -32.49 -4.58 1.48
N PHE A 100 -32.09 -5.83 1.25
CA PHE A 100 -33.02 -6.89 0.84
C PHE A 100 -34.11 -7.12 1.89
N LEU A 101 -33.75 -7.13 3.17
CA LEU A 101 -34.74 -7.33 4.24
C LEU A 101 -35.73 -6.15 4.37
N LEU A 102 -35.32 -4.94 4.00
CA LEU A 102 -36.12 -3.73 4.14
C LEU A 102 -36.90 -3.33 2.88
N ASN A 103 -36.29 -3.49 1.72
CA ASN A 103 -36.76 -3.02 0.42
C ASN A 103 -36.88 -4.15 -0.62
N GLY A 104 -36.45 -5.38 -0.28
CA GLY A 104 -36.43 -6.60 -1.10
C GLY A 104 -35.99 -6.54 -2.55
N GLU A 105 -35.03 -5.67 -2.84
CA GLU A 105 -34.32 -5.66 -4.11
C GLU A 105 -33.74 -7.04 -4.46
N ASN A 106 -34.31 -7.65 -5.50
CA ASN A 106 -33.76 -8.66 -6.43
C ASN A 106 -32.57 -9.52 -5.93
N PHE A 107 -32.81 -10.42 -4.98
CA PHE A 107 -32.09 -11.70 -4.94
C PHE A 107 -33.05 -12.82 -5.32
N SER A 108 -32.70 -13.54 -6.39
CA SER A 108 -33.34 -14.79 -6.76
C SER A 108 -32.98 -15.83 -5.71
N ASP A 109 -33.80 -15.97 -4.67
CA ASP A 109 -34.18 -17.24 -4.05
C ASP A 109 -34.94 -16.96 -2.74
N GLN A 110 -35.97 -17.77 -2.51
CA GLN A 110 -36.90 -17.70 -1.38
C GLN A 110 -36.22 -18.12 -0.05
N ALA A 111 -35.20 -17.41 0.40
CA ALA A 111 -34.55 -17.69 1.69
C ALA A 111 -35.51 -17.40 2.85
N ASP A 112 -35.53 -18.28 3.86
CA ASP A 112 -36.35 -18.08 5.06
C ASP A 112 -35.84 -16.85 5.83
N PRO A 113 -36.71 -15.92 6.27
CA PRO A 113 -36.28 -14.72 7.01
C PRO A 113 -35.41 -15.02 8.24
N ASN A 114 -35.61 -16.15 8.92
CA ASN A 114 -34.76 -16.55 10.05
C ASN A 114 -33.34 -16.93 9.62
N GLU A 115 -33.21 -17.58 8.46
CA GLU A 115 -31.91 -17.90 7.87
C GLU A 115 -31.18 -16.62 7.43
N LEU A 116 -31.91 -15.67 6.83
CA LEU A 116 -31.38 -14.37 6.44
C LEU A 116 -30.89 -13.54 7.63
N ILE A 117 -31.64 -13.49 8.73
CA ILE A 117 -31.20 -12.80 9.96
C ILE A 117 -29.97 -13.47 10.56
N SER A 118 -29.93 -14.81 10.58
CA SER A 118 -28.75 -15.56 11.04
C SER A 118 -27.52 -15.26 10.18
N HIS A 119 -27.72 -15.10 8.86
CA HIS A 119 -26.68 -14.71 7.93
C HIS A 119 -26.20 -13.28 8.16
N ILE A 120 -27.11 -12.31 8.35
CA ILE A 120 -26.78 -10.91 8.65
C ILE A 120 -25.97 -10.80 9.95
N ILE A 121 -26.27 -11.60 10.98
CA ILE A 121 -25.48 -11.65 12.22
C ILE A 121 -24.04 -12.07 11.95
N LEU A 122 -23.84 -13.09 11.12
CA LEU A 122 -22.52 -13.57 10.73
C LEU A 122 -21.76 -12.50 9.94
N LEU A 123 -22.40 -11.89 8.94
CA LEU A 123 -21.83 -10.81 8.13
C LEU A 123 -21.44 -9.61 9.00
N ARG A 124 -22.32 -9.18 9.91
CA ARG A 124 -22.06 -8.10 10.87
C ARG A 124 -20.86 -8.42 11.75
N HIS A 125 -20.73 -9.65 12.25
CA HIS A 125 -19.60 -10.06 13.06
C HIS A 125 -18.28 -10.04 12.27
N ASN A 126 -18.30 -10.56 11.05
CA ASN A 126 -17.15 -10.58 10.16
C ASN A 126 -16.71 -9.16 9.79
N PHE A 127 -17.65 -8.32 9.35
CA PHE A 127 -17.38 -6.91 9.06
C PHE A 127 -16.74 -6.19 10.25
N LYS A 128 -17.34 -6.31 11.45
CA LYS A 128 -16.80 -5.70 12.67
C LYS A 128 -15.36 -6.15 12.92
N LYS A 129 -15.09 -7.45 12.84
CA LYS A 129 -13.75 -8.02 13.05
C LYS A 129 -12.74 -7.51 12.02
N THR A 130 -13.10 -7.54 10.73
CA THR A 130 -12.25 -7.08 9.63
C THR A 130 -11.98 -5.57 9.76
N PHE A 131 -13.00 -4.76 10.02
CA PHE A 131 -12.88 -3.32 10.21
C PHE A 131 -11.96 -2.98 11.39
N PHE A 132 -12.18 -3.56 12.58
CA PHE A 132 -11.34 -3.24 13.75
C PHE A 132 -9.88 -3.65 13.57
N LYS A 133 -9.61 -4.73 12.82
CA LYS A 133 -8.25 -5.13 12.47
C LYS A 133 -7.56 -4.09 11.57
N ASN A 134 -8.32 -3.45 10.68
CA ASN A 134 -7.80 -2.56 9.64
C ASN A 134 -8.14 -1.07 9.89
N LYS A 135 -8.68 -0.72 11.06
CA LYS A 135 -9.18 0.62 11.41
C LYS A 135 -8.19 1.74 11.12
N LEU A 136 -6.89 1.48 11.31
CA LEU A 136 -5.82 2.47 11.11
C LEU A 136 -5.62 2.88 9.64
N LEU A 137 -6.21 2.14 8.70
CA LEU A 137 -6.12 2.43 7.27
C LEU A 137 -7.15 3.47 6.81
N PHE A 138 -8.18 3.73 7.62
CA PHE A 138 -9.28 4.62 7.26
C PHE A 138 -9.15 5.98 7.92
N ASN A 139 -9.77 7.00 7.33
CA ASN A 139 -9.87 8.28 7.99
C ASN A 139 -10.64 8.17 9.33
N LYS A 140 -10.36 9.13 10.22
CA LYS A 140 -10.93 9.13 11.58
C LYS A 140 -12.45 9.33 11.60
N ASP A 141 -12.98 10.13 10.68
CA ASP A 141 -14.40 10.48 10.67
C ASP A 141 -15.26 9.29 10.21
N LEU A 142 -14.86 8.62 9.14
CA LEU A 142 -15.40 7.35 8.65
C LEU A 142 -15.35 6.27 9.73
N CYS A 143 -14.23 6.18 10.46
CA CYS A 143 -14.14 5.26 11.59
C CYS A 143 -15.21 5.53 12.65
N ILE A 144 -15.46 6.79 12.98
CA ILE A 144 -16.49 7.18 13.96
C ILE A 144 -17.89 6.85 13.43
N LYS A 145 -18.16 7.06 12.14
CA LYS A 145 -19.43 6.71 11.50
C LYS A 145 -19.68 5.21 11.56
N ILE A 146 -18.69 4.38 11.19
CA ILE A 146 -18.78 2.92 11.26
C ILE A 146 -19.00 2.43 12.70
N GLU A 147 -18.29 2.99 13.68
CA GLU A 147 -18.47 2.64 15.09
C GLU A 147 -19.86 2.98 15.63
N ARG A 148 -20.51 4.04 15.10
CA ARG A 148 -21.89 4.42 15.43
C ARG A 148 -22.93 3.59 14.69
N LEU A 149 -22.62 3.13 13.49
CA LEU A 149 -23.50 2.29 12.68
C LEU A 149 -23.63 0.88 13.29
N ILE A 150 -22.54 0.31 13.80
CA ILE A 150 -22.51 -1.07 14.33
C ILE A 150 -23.61 -1.31 15.40
N PRO A 151 -23.81 -0.45 16.41
CA PRO A 151 -24.91 -0.59 17.37
C PRO A 151 -26.31 -0.47 16.75
N LYS A 152 -26.48 0.34 15.71
CA LYS A 152 -27.78 0.49 15.01
C LYS A 152 -28.13 -0.77 14.22
N VAL A 153 -27.13 -1.42 13.62
CA VAL A 153 -27.30 -2.74 13.00
C VAL A 153 -27.63 -3.80 14.06
N ASP A 154 -27.04 -3.74 15.25
CA ASP A 154 -27.39 -4.64 16.35
C ASP A 154 -28.85 -4.45 16.80
N GLU A 155 -29.29 -3.19 16.91
CA GLU A 155 -30.67 -2.84 17.25
C GLU A 155 -31.64 -3.34 16.19
N PHE A 156 -31.31 -3.18 14.90
CA PHE A 156 -32.04 -3.76 13.78
C PHE A 156 -32.15 -5.28 13.93
N ILE A 157 -31.03 -6.00 14.08
CA ILE A 157 -31.03 -7.46 14.25
C ILE A 157 -31.91 -7.89 15.44
N SER A 158 -31.75 -7.21 16.60
CA SER A 158 -32.52 -7.50 17.81
C SER A 158 -34.02 -7.30 17.59
N THR A 159 -34.38 -6.25 16.85
CA THR A 159 -35.77 -5.94 16.51
C THR A 159 -36.40 -7.07 15.70
N PHE A 160 -35.66 -7.61 14.72
CA PHE A 160 -36.10 -8.72 13.91
C PHE A 160 -36.12 -10.07 14.66
N GLN A 161 -35.16 -10.33 15.55
CA GLN A 161 -35.12 -11.57 16.37
C GLN A 161 -36.22 -11.62 17.43
N SER A 162 -36.75 -10.47 17.87
CA SER A 162 -37.78 -10.39 18.91
C SER A 162 -39.17 -10.90 18.48
N GLY A 163 -39.30 -11.44 17.27
CA GLY A 163 -40.50 -12.18 16.85
C GLY A 163 -41.59 -11.31 16.24
N LEU A 164 -41.26 -10.12 15.75
CA LEU A 164 -42.18 -9.27 14.99
C LEU A 164 -42.21 -9.68 13.50
N PHE A 165 -42.29 -10.97 13.22
CA PHE A 165 -42.74 -11.49 11.94
C PHE A 165 -44.14 -12.04 12.14
N PRO A 166 -45.17 -11.50 11.47
CA PRO A 166 -46.43 -12.22 11.39
C PRO A 166 -46.13 -13.57 10.73
N GLU A 167 -46.64 -14.68 11.27
CA GLU A 167 -46.63 -15.93 10.51
C GLU A 167 -47.40 -15.70 9.21
N MET A 168 -46.68 -15.58 8.09
CA MET A 168 -47.25 -15.41 6.76
C MET A 168 -47.16 -16.72 5.99
N THR A 169 -48.27 -17.10 5.38
CA THR A 169 -48.27 -18.24 4.44
C THR A 169 -47.39 -17.91 3.22
N SER A 170 -46.96 -18.94 2.49
CA SER A 170 -46.14 -18.77 1.28
C SER A 170 -46.83 -17.90 0.22
N GLU A 171 -48.16 -17.96 0.13
CA GLU A 171 -48.96 -17.10 -0.75
C GLU A 171 -48.94 -15.63 -0.31
N GLN A 172 -49.12 -15.37 1.00
CA GLN A 172 -49.06 -14.01 1.55
C GLN A 172 -47.68 -13.38 1.40
N ARG A 173 -46.61 -14.19 1.51
CA ARG A 173 -45.23 -13.74 1.23
C ARG A 173 -45.06 -13.29 -0.21
N ASN A 174 -45.58 -14.06 -1.17
CA ASN A 174 -45.47 -13.73 -2.59
C ASN A 174 -46.32 -12.51 -2.97
N GLU A 175 -47.51 -12.35 -2.39
CA GLU A 175 -48.33 -11.14 -2.58
C GLU A 175 -47.67 -9.90 -1.99
N ASN A 176 -47.10 -9.97 -0.78
CA ASN A 176 -46.39 -8.83 -0.18
C ASN A 176 -45.15 -8.44 -0.98
N ALA A 177 -44.36 -9.43 -1.41
CA ALA A 177 -43.17 -9.20 -2.24
C ALA A 177 -43.54 -8.53 -3.58
N GLY A 178 -44.66 -8.91 -4.20
CA GLY A 178 -45.13 -8.31 -5.45
C GLY A 178 -45.76 -6.91 -5.31
N LEU A 179 -46.24 -6.55 -4.12
CA LEU A 179 -46.86 -5.23 -3.85
C LEU A 179 -45.88 -4.19 -3.31
N ASN A 180 -44.82 -4.64 -2.65
CA ASN A 180 -43.92 -3.79 -1.88
C ASN A 180 -42.46 -3.87 -2.34
N ASP A 181 -42.21 -4.49 -3.49
CA ASP A 181 -40.87 -4.81 -4.03
C ASP A 181 -39.95 -5.54 -3.04
N GLY A 182 -40.50 -6.20 -2.01
CA GLY A 182 -39.71 -6.94 -1.04
C GLY A 182 -40.42 -7.61 0.13
N PHE A 183 -39.65 -8.29 0.98
CA PHE A 183 -40.12 -8.76 2.31
C PHE A 183 -40.21 -7.58 3.27
N ILE A 184 -40.90 -6.50 2.89
CA ILE A 184 -41.31 -5.51 3.86
C ILE A 184 -42.08 -6.28 4.93
N ILE A 185 -41.71 -6.11 6.20
CA ILE A 185 -42.63 -6.33 7.31
C ILE A 185 -43.72 -5.24 7.20
N SER A 186 -44.46 -5.28 6.09
CA SER A 186 -45.56 -4.41 5.74
C SER A 186 -46.69 -4.86 6.64
N GLY A 187 -46.85 -4.14 7.74
CA GLY A 187 -47.90 -4.41 8.73
C GLY A 187 -47.49 -4.21 10.19
N ILE A 188 -46.20 -4.23 10.54
CA ILE A 188 -45.77 -4.02 11.94
C ILE A 188 -45.04 -2.68 12.13
N TRP A 189 -44.24 -2.27 11.16
CA TRP A 189 -43.42 -1.07 11.25
C TRP A 189 -43.91 -0.01 10.27
N SER A 190 -44.06 1.24 10.72
CA SER A 190 -44.37 2.36 9.83
C SER A 190 -43.28 2.49 8.77
N GLY A 191 -43.67 2.77 7.52
CA GLY A 191 -42.72 3.17 6.48
C GLY A 191 -41.86 4.31 7.00
N GLY A 192 -40.54 4.12 7.01
CA GLY A 192 -39.58 5.08 7.57
C GLY A 192 -38.86 4.66 8.86
N THR A 193 -39.31 3.59 9.55
CA THR A 193 -38.68 3.14 10.83
C THR A 193 -37.17 2.93 10.71
N PHE A 194 -36.69 2.40 9.59
CA PHE A 194 -35.27 2.11 9.35
C PHE A 194 -34.62 2.99 8.28
N GLU A 195 -35.29 4.06 7.84
CA GLU A 195 -34.79 4.96 6.78
C GLU A 195 -33.46 5.63 7.20
N THR A 196 -33.33 5.98 8.47
CA THR A 196 -32.06 6.52 9.00
C THR A 196 -30.91 5.52 8.90
N LEU A 197 -31.18 4.23 9.17
CA LEU A 197 -30.17 3.17 9.04
C LEU A 197 -29.76 2.98 7.57
N LEU A 198 -30.73 2.98 6.65
CA LEU A 198 -30.47 2.85 5.22
C LEU A 198 -29.64 4.00 4.66
N ASN A 199 -29.98 5.25 5.03
CA ASN A 199 -29.22 6.42 4.60
C ASN A 199 -27.77 6.39 5.12
N GLU A 200 -27.57 5.99 6.38
CA GLU A 200 -26.23 5.86 6.96
C GLU A 200 -25.43 4.71 6.32
N LEU A 201 -26.07 3.59 5.99
CA LEU A 201 -25.44 2.50 5.24
C LEU A 201 -24.96 2.96 3.86
N LEU A 202 -25.80 3.71 3.14
CA LEU A 202 -25.45 4.27 1.82
C LEU A 202 -24.31 5.28 1.91
N GLU A 203 -24.39 6.23 2.84
CA GLU A 203 -23.35 7.24 3.06
C GLU A 203 -22.00 6.58 3.38
N ILE A 204 -21.98 5.62 4.31
CA ILE A 204 -20.76 4.91 4.69
C ILE A 204 -20.25 4.04 3.52
N ASN A 205 -21.13 3.46 2.70
CA ASN A 205 -20.71 2.68 1.53
C ASN A 205 -19.92 3.55 0.55
N THR A 206 -20.46 4.73 0.22
CA THR A 206 -19.81 5.69 -0.67
C THR A 206 -18.48 6.17 -0.09
N GLU A 207 -18.40 6.45 1.20
CA GLU A 207 -17.15 6.90 1.81
C GLU A 207 -16.06 5.81 1.85
N ILE A 208 -16.41 4.55 2.11
CA ILE A 208 -15.46 3.43 2.02
C ILE A 208 -14.98 3.26 0.58
N GLU A 209 -15.88 3.37 -0.39
CA GLU A 209 -15.54 3.30 -1.81
C GLU A 209 -14.59 4.43 -2.23
N ASP A 210 -14.85 5.67 -1.79
CA ASP A 210 -13.99 6.81 -2.05
C ASP A 210 -12.58 6.63 -1.46
N GLU A 211 -12.46 6.09 -0.24
CA GLU A 211 -11.16 5.78 0.35
C GLU A 211 -10.42 4.67 -0.42
N PHE A 212 -11.15 3.67 -0.90
CA PHE A 212 -10.61 2.62 -1.75
C PHE A 212 -10.06 3.20 -3.07
N ARG A 213 -10.84 4.02 -3.77
CA ARG A 213 -10.43 4.65 -5.05
C ARG A 213 -9.20 5.54 -4.90
N LYS A 214 -9.10 6.32 -3.82
CA LYS A 214 -7.92 7.13 -3.49
C LYS A 214 -6.65 6.30 -3.34
N ILE A 215 -6.75 5.09 -2.78
CA ILE A 215 -5.59 4.24 -2.47
C ILE A 215 -5.16 3.42 -3.70
N VAL A 216 -6.12 3.04 -4.55
CA VAL A 216 -5.86 2.39 -5.85
C VAL A 216 -5.37 3.40 -6.91
N GLY A 217 -5.56 4.71 -6.68
CA GLY A 217 -5.07 5.77 -7.56
C GLY A 217 -5.92 5.97 -8.81
N THR A 218 -7.22 5.66 -8.72
CA THR A 218 -8.18 5.88 -9.81
C THR A 218 -8.85 7.25 -9.76
N ASP A 219 -8.62 8.03 -8.71
CA ASP A 219 -9.05 9.42 -8.49
C ASP A 219 -7.87 10.33 -8.11
#